data_AF-A0A933NHD4-F1
#
_entry.id   AF-A0A933NHD4-F1
#
_cell.length_a   1.000
_cell.length_b   1.000
_cell.length_c   1.000
_cell.angle_alpha   90.00
_cell.angle_beta   90.00
_cell.angle_gamma   90.00
#
_symmetry.space_group_name_H-M   'P 1'
#
loop_
_entity.id
_entity.type
_entity.pdbx_description
1 polymer ?
#
loop_
_entity_poly.entity_id
_entity_poly.type
_entity_poly.pdbx_seq_one_letter_code
_entity_poly.pdbx_strand_id
1 'polypeptide(L)'
;MGGSYYSGDVTSRSTSTNAEAFDSAAGSATAARGRVHADLDPLGRTLTCPAAPGVQRTPVVVAMDVTRSRGEDAKIVYGKLPMFIGQICMKNYVPHPQVSFAAIGDATCDKAPLQVGPFAADNSLDDVLTHMWLEEGGGGTGQESYELAAYYFARHVDLQCLGPGQKGFFFFIGDEGFYPGVSRQQVKSVIGDALGSDLRSAEIFAELAARFHVFFIYPRKSWEQRKSDIDAEIRQRVLAAGGQYDGVDIRASLLWNNRNDLDLHVITPRGFHIYFGDKRSPCGGWLDVDMNVSGETTKPVENVRWKRGEAPRGKYQVFVRNYRFHEDRDAATEFKVELEVNGQIQHVTGRTAARITGDRSEVLVAEFEYDPDARVRDPREEGAPDAYAGYDDAHIKNQWSAVIPPENLLTIDDPKAIIDVLLGALAIAAGTRDLDEYLVDMKGRGQTALRQEETRRALANLHTQNALVKVDSGALTTGRNPGKVRKGKTRRI
;
A
#
# COMPACT_ATOMS: atom_id res chain seq x y z
N MET A 1 -7.44 -40.99 -5.66
CA MET A 1 -8.18 -39.96 -4.90
C MET A 1 -7.20 -39.25 -3.97
N GLY A 2 -6.39 -38.35 -4.52
CA GLY A 2 -5.46 -37.52 -3.75
C GLY A 2 -6.02 -36.10 -3.76
N GLY A 3 -6.24 -35.52 -2.58
CA GLY A 3 -6.83 -34.18 -2.45
C GLY A 3 -5.85 -33.07 -2.82
N SER A 4 -6.34 -32.03 -3.48
CA SER A 4 -5.63 -30.84 -3.98
C SER A 4 -5.32 -29.77 -2.93
N TYR A 5 -5.26 -30.13 -1.65
CA TYR A 5 -4.96 -29.18 -0.59
C TYR A 5 -3.45 -28.95 -0.46
N TYR A 6 -3.04 -27.74 -0.05
CA TYR A 6 -1.66 -27.42 0.30
C TYR A 6 -1.11 -28.49 1.26
N SER A 7 -0.17 -29.30 0.78
CA SER A 7 0.47 -30.37 1.55
C SER A 7 1.48 -29.81 2.55
N GLY A 8 1.77 -30.58 3.61
CA GLY A 8 2.85 -30.35 4.58
C GLY A 8 4.18 -29.89 3.97
N ASP A 9 4.50 -30.36 2.77
CA ASP A 9 5.76 -30.08 2.08
C ASP A 9 5.96 -28.62 1.66
N VAL A 10 4.90 -27.82 1.50
CA VAL A 10 5.01 -26.39 1.16
C VAL A 10 5.59 -25.58 2.34
N THR A 11 5.59 -26.15 3.55
CA THR A 11 6.12 -25.49 4.76
C THR A 11 7.57 -25.81 5.08
N SER A 12 8.16 -26.84 4.45
CA SER A 12 9.55 -27.27 4.73
C SER A 12 10.50 -27.14 3.53
N ARG A 13 9.98 -26.97 2.30
CA ARG A 13 10.79 -26.80 1.08
C ARG A 13 10.45 -25.50 0.34
N SER A 14 10.93 -24.39 0.87
CA SER A 14 11.08 -23.14 0.11
C SER A 14 12.46 -22.52 0.32
N THR A 15 13.50 -23.36 0.36
CA THR A 15 14.83 -22.93 -0.06
C THR A 15 14.89 -23.05 -1.60
N SER A 16 14.92 -21.87 -2.23
CA SER A 16 15.39 -21.55 -3.59
C SER A 16 14.60 -22.00 -4.83
N THR A 17 14.06 -23.21 -4.98
CA THR A 17 13.71 -23.68 -6.35
C THR A 17 12.39 -23.17 -6.94
N ASN A 18 11.37 -22.86 -6.13
CA ASN A 18 10.09 -22.33 -6.65
C ASN A 18 10.01 -20.80 -6.63
N ALA A 19 10.85 -20.13 -5.83
CA ALA A 19 10.97 -18.68 -5.85
C ALA A 19 11.54 -18.21 -7.21
N GLU A 20 12.54 -18.93 -7.75
CA GLU A 20 13.15 -18.64 -9.07
C GLU A 20 12.22 -18.95 -10.26
N ALA A 21 11.36 -19.97 -10.14
CA ALA A 21 10.34 -20.27 -11.16
C ALA A 21 9.21 -19.23 -11.17
N PHE A 22 8.93 -18.60 -10.03
CA PHE A 22 7.94 -17.53 -9.90
C PHE A 22 8.49 -16.17 -10.38
N ASP A 23 9.78 -15.90 -10.10
CA ASP A 23 10.51 -14.71 -10.56
C ASP A 23 10.50 -14.58 -12.09
N SER A 24 10.50 -15.72 -12.79
CA SER A 24 10.48 -15.79 -14.26
C SER A 24 9.07 -15.81 -14.87
N ALA A 25 8.02 -16.16 -14.11
CA ALA A 25 6.65 -16.27 -14.60
C ALA A 25 5.81 -14.99 -14.34
N ALA A 26 5.90 -14.41 -13.14
CA ALA A 26 5.10 -13.22 -12.78
C ALA A 26 5.51 -11.96 -13.56
N GLY A 27 6.80 -11.82 -13.88
CA GLY A 27 7.32 -10.70 -14.68
C GLY A 27 7.18 -10.86 -16.20
N SER A 28 7.00 -12.08 -16.72
CA SER A 28 7.03 -12.33 -18.18
C SER A 28 5.68 -12.69 -18.82
N ALA A 29 4.71 -13.21 -18.05
CA ALA A 29 3.43 -13.66 -18.61
C ALA A 29 2.39 -12.53 -18.81
N THR A 30 2.42 -11.48 -17.99
CA THR A 30 1.38 -10.42 -17.96
C THR A 30 1.69 -9.22 -18.87
N ALA A 31 2.96 -8.95 -19.17
CA ALA A 31 3.37 -7.86 -20.06
C ALA A 31 2.86 -8.01 -21.51
N ALA A 32 2.44 -9.22 -21.91
CA ALA A 32 2.08 -9.53 -23.30
C ALA A 32 0.62 -9.20 -23.70
N ARG A 33 -0.29 -8.84 -22.77
CA ARG A 33 -1.72 -8.70 -23.11
C ARG A 33 -2.40 -7.36 -22.83
N GLY A 34 -1.77 -6.42 -22.11
CA GLY A 34 -2.27 -5.04 -21.94
C GLY A 34 -3.71 -4.90 -21.42
N ARG A 35 -4.25 -5.94 -20.76
CA ARG A 35 -5.59 -6.00 -20.17
C ARG A 35 -5.61 -6.96 -18.98
N VAL A 36 -6.52 -6.71 -18.02
CA VAL A 36 -6.78 -7.58 -16.87
C VAL A 36 -7.20 -8.98 -17.35
N HIS A 37 -6.79 -10.01 -16.60
CA HIS A 37 -7.23 -11.38 -16.86
C HIS A 37 -8.75 -11.50 -16.61
N ALA A 38 -9.48 -12.20 -17.47
CA ALA A 38 -10.95 -12.31 -17.36
C ALA A 38 -11.41 -12.87 -16.01
N ASP A 39 -10.65 -13.79 -15.43
CA ASP A 39 -10.95 -14.37 -14.11
C ASP A 39 -10.61 -13.46 -12.93
N LEU A 40 -10.10 -12.26 -13.19
CA LEU A 40 -9.74 -11.23 -12.20
C LEU A 40 -10.47 -9.90 -12.44
N ASP A 41 -11.16 -9.75 -13.57
CA ASP A 41 -11.89 -8.54 -13.94
C ASP A 41 -13.15 -8.37 -13.05
N PRO A 42 -13.28 -7.26 -12.30
CA PRO A 42 -14.46 -6.99 -11.48
C PRO A 42 -15.70 -6.58 -12.28
N LEU A 43 -15.57 -6.21 -13.57
CA LEU A 43 -16.66 -5.62 -14.34
C LEU A 43 -17.86 -6.56 -14.49
N GLY A 44 -18.99 -6.18 -13.89
CA GLY A 44 -20.25 -6.94 -13.92
C GLY A 44 -20.19 -8.27 -13.16
N ARG A 45 -19.18 -8.46 -12.30
CA ARG A 45 -18.94 -9.71 -11.60
C ARG A 45 -19.26 -9.58 -10.11
N THR A 46 -19.84 -10.64 -9.56
CA THR A 46 -20.06 -10.81 -8.12
C THR A 46 -19.27 -12.03 -7.65
N LEU A 47 -18.51 -11.90 -6.56
CA LEU A 47 -17.84 -13.05 -5.94
C LEU A 47 -18.78 -13.71 -4.94
N THR A 48 -18.72 -15.04 -4.84
CA THR A 48 -19.45 -15.79 -3.82
C THR A 48 -18.45 -16.58 -2.98
N CYS A 49 -18.58 -16.48 -1.66
CA CYS A 49 -17.98 -17.43 -0.73
C CYS A 49 -19.06 -18.43 -0.31
N PRO A 50 -19.13 -19.62 -0.95
CA PRO A 50 -20.28 -20.51 -0.82
C PRO A 50 -20.34 -21.15 0.57
N ALA A 51 -21.57 -21.36 1.05
CA ALA A 51 -21.83 -22.19 2.22
C ALA A 51 -21.42 -23.65 1.96
N ALA A 52 -21.02 -24.36 3.02
CA ALA A 52 -20.81 -25.80 2.97
C ALA A 52 -21.58 -26.49 4.11
N PRO A 53 -22.41 -27.51 3.81
CA PRO A 53 -23.18 -28.21 4.84
C PRO A 53 -22.28 -28.77 5.94
N GLY A 54 -22.54 -28.37 7.19
CA GLY A 54 -21.79 -28.86 8.36
C GLY A 54 -20.35 -28.35 8.46
N VAL A 55 -19.93 -27.41 7.62
CA VAL A 55 -18.57 -26.86 7.59
C VAL A 55 -18.64 -25.35 7.72
N GLN A 56 -18.20 -24.84 8.87
CA GLN A 56 -18.05 -23.41 9.08
C GLN A 56 -16.81 -22.92 8.35
N ARG A 57 -17.00 -22.07 7.33
CA ARG A 57 -15.92 -21.48 6.54
C ARG A 57 -15.66 -20.05 6.99
N THR A 58 -14.40 -19.64 6.91
CA THR A 58 -13.99 -18.28 7.27
C THR A 58 -13.53 -17.54 6.02
N PRO A 59 -14.31 -16.56 5.50
CA PRO A 59 -13.87 -15.75 4.39
C PRO A 59 -12.78 -14.77 4.83
N VAL A 60 -11.67 -14.77 4.11
CA VAL A 60 -10.50 -13.91 4.33
C VAL A 60 -10.20 -13.22 3.01
N VAL A 61 -10.09 -11.89 3.02
CA VAL A 61 -9.68 -11.11 1.86
C VAL A 61 -8.32 -10.49 2.15
N VAL A 62 -7.39 -10.61 1.21
CA VAL A 62 -6.09 -9.92 1.25
C VAL A 62 -6.02 -9.04 0.01
N ALA A 63 -6.19 -7.73 0.20
CA ALA A 63 -6.16 -6.73 -0.84
C ALA A 63 -4.84 -5.95 -0.77
N MET A 64 -4.05 -6.05 -1.81
CA MET A 64 -2.68 -5.53 -1.87
C MET A 64 -2.59 -4.39 -2.85
N ASP A 65 -1.97 -3.32 -2.42
CA ASP A 65 -1.37 -2.30 -3.28
C ASP A 65 -0.30 -2.93 -4.18
N VAL A 66 -0.45 -2.69 -5.49
CA VAL A 66 0.49 -3.19 -6.53
C VAL A 66 1.14 -2.06 -7.32
N THR A 67 1.13 -0.81 -6.82
CA THR A 67 1.73 0.32 -7.52
C THR A 67 3.26 0.29 -7.49
N ARG A 68 3.89 1.15 -8.32
CA ARG A 68 5.35 1.27 -8.46
C ARG A 68 6.05 1.46 -7.13
N SER A 69 5.42 2.19 -6.21
CA SER A 69 5.96 2.47 -4.88
C SER A 69 6.21 1.16 -4.09
N ARG A 70 5.53 0.07 -4.45
CA ARG A 70 5.61 -1.25 -3.82
C ARG A 70 6.16 -2.35 -4.71
N GLY A 71 6.57 -2.08 -5.96
CA GLY A 71 6.81 -3.10 -6.98
C GLY A 71 7.69 -4.29 -6.55
N GLU A 72 8.77 -4.05 -5.81
CA GLU A 72 9.66 -5.11 -5.29
C GLU A 72 9.11 -5.78 -4.01
N ASP A 73 8.49 -5.01 -3.11
CA ASP A 73 7.88 -5.53 -1.88
C ASP A 73 6.66 -6.41 -2.19
N ALA A 74 5.83 -5.99 -3.15
CA ALA A 74 4.69 -6.72 -3.65
C ALA A 74 5.13 -8.10 -4.13
N LYS A 75 6.15 -8.20 -5.00
CA LYS A 75 6.68 -9.50 -5.48
C LYS A 75 7.09 -10.42 -4.32
N ILE A 76 7.76 -9.89 -3.30
CA ILE A 76 8.18 -10.67 -2.12
C ILE A 76 6.97 -11.19 -1.34
N VAL A 77 5.94 -10.37 -1.17
CA VAL A 77 4.71 -10.77 -0.47
C VAL A 77 3.96 -11.81 -1.28
N TYR A 78 3.74 -11.55 -2.58
CA TYR A 78 3.10 -12.46 -3.53
C TYR A 78 3.76 -13.85 -3.53
N GLY A 79 5.10 -13.91 -3.56
CA GLY A 79 5.85 -15.15 -3.48
C GLY A 79 5.69 -15.92 -2.17
N LYS A 80 5.21 -15.29 -1.09
CA LYS A 80 5.04 -15.90 0.24
C LYS A 80 3.58 -16.15 0.64
N LEU A 81 2.61 -15.67 -0.14
CA LEU A 81 1.18 -15.90 0.12
C LEU A 81 0.77 -17.38 0.16
N PRO A 82 1.32 -18.30 -0.66
CA PRO A 82 1.03 -19.73 -0.52
C PRO A 82 1.41 -20.27 0.88
N MET A 83 2.48 -19.74 1.49
CA MET A 83 2.85 -20.10 2.87
C MET A 83 1.82 -19.62 3.89
N PHE A 84 1.22 -18.44 3.70
CA PHE A 84 0.18 -17.92 4.57
C PHE A 84 -1.01 -18.88 4.68
N ILE A 85 -1.55 -19.32 3.54
CA ILE A 85 -2.69 -20.24 3.49
C ILE A 85 -2.35 -21.58 4.16
N GLY A 86 -1.18 -22.14 3.82
CA GLY A 86 -0.70 -23.38 4.43
C GLY A 86 -0.60 -23.28 5.96
N GLN A 87 -0.09 -22.17 6.48
CA GLN A 87 0.05 -21.94 7.92
C GLN A 87 -1.28 -21.75 8.64
N ILE A 88 -2.24 -21.02 8.06
CA ILE A 88 -3.59 -20.87 8.63
C ILE A 88 -4.22 -22.25 8.84
N CYS A 89 -4.17 -23.09 7.81
CA CYS A 89 -4.73 -24.44 7.85
C CYS A 89 -4.01 -25.35 8.85
N MET A 90 -2.67 -25.34 8.87
CA MET A 90 -1.90 -26.22 9.76
C MET A 90 -2.02 -25.84 11.24
N LYS A 91 -2.09 -24.55 11.54
CA LYS A 91 -2.21 -24.05 12.93
C LYS A 91 -3.64 -23.89 13.40
N ASN A 92 -4.60 -24.07 12.48
CA ASN A 92 -6.03 -23.93 12.75
C ASN A 92 -6.37 -22.58 13.37
N TYR A 93 -5.80 -21.49 12.83
CA TYR A 93 -6.06 -20.13 13.31
C TYR A 93 -7.50 -19.68 13.07
N VAL A 94 -8.11 -20.16 11.98
CA VAL A 94 -9.54 -20.02 11.69
C VAL A 94 -10.07 -21.30 11.04
N PRO A 95 -11.36 -21.63 11.24
CA PRO A 95 -11.94 -22.82 10.64
C PRO A 95 -12.12 -22.64 9.12
N HIS A 96 -11.61 -23.61 8.35
CA HIS A 96 -11.77 -23.73 6.90
C HIS A 96 -11.69 -22.39 6.15
N PRO A 97 -10.52 -21.72 6.13
CA PRO A 97 -10.36 -20.44 5.47
C PRO A 97 -10.76 -20.54 3.99
N GLN A 98 -11.40 -19.49 3.47
CA GLN A 98 -11.60 -19.25 2.05
C GLN A 98 -10.96 -17.90 1.76
N VAL A 99 -9.86 -17.89 1.02
CA VAL A 99 -9.05 -16.71 0.77
C VAL A 99 -9.39 -16.14 -0.61
N SER A 100 -9.59 -14.84 -0.68
CA SER A 100 -9.68 -14.07 -1.94
C SER A 100 -8.57 -13.03 -1.94
N PHE A 101 -7.85 -12.94 -3.06
CA PHE A 101 -6.82 -11.93 -3.27
C PHE A 101 -7.36 -10.81 -4.13
N ALA A 102 -6.98 -9.58 -3.83
CA ALA A 102 -7.24 -8.43 -4.68
C ALA A 102 -5.95 -7.63 -4.91
N ALA A 103 -5.80 -7.08 -6.10
CA ALA A 103 -4.75 -6.11 -6.43
C ALA A 103 -5.39 -4.74 -6.60
N ILE A 104 -4.82 -3.74 -5.95
CA ILE A 104 -5.26 -2.34 -5.91
C ILE A 104 -4.21 -1.52 -6.66
N GLY A 105 -4.65 -0.79 -7.67
CA GLY A 105 -3.86 0.25 -8.34
C GLY A 105 -4.52 1.61 -8.19
N ASP A 106 -4.16 2.54 -9.08
CA ASP A 106 -4.72 3.88 -9.12
C ASP A 106 -5.68 4.06 -10.31
N ALA A 107 -6.97 4.19 -10.02
CA ALA A 107 -8.03 4.41 -11.02
C ALA A 107 -7.95 5.72 -11.80
N THR A 108 -6.98 6.60 -11.54
CA THR A 108 -6.75 7.81 -12.33
C THR A 108 -5.73 7.63 -13.44
N CYS A 109 -4.83 6.66 -13.34
CA CYS A 109 -3.75 6.45 -14.32
C CYS A 109 -3.57 5.01 -14.79
N ASP A 110 -4.00 4.02 -14.01
CA ASP A 110 -3.76 2.60 -14.27
C ASP A 110 -4.86 1.99 -15.15
N LYS A 111 -4.53 0.92 -15.88
CA LYS A 111 -5.48 0.22 -16.76
C LYS A 111 -6.24 -0.89 -16.03
N ALA A 112 -5.71 -1.34 -14.90
CA ALA A 112 -6.19 -2.39 -14.04
C ALA A 112 -6.28 -1.90 -12.58
N PRO A 113 -7.06 -0.84 -12.29
CA PRO A 113 -7.06 -0.21 -10.96
C PRO A 113 -7.63 -1.09 -9.85
N LEU A 114 -8.37 -2.14 -10.21
CA LEU A 114 -8.85 -3.16 -9.30
C LEU A 114 -8.88 -4.51 -10.01
N GLN A 115 -8.32 -5.53 -9.36
CA GLN A 115 -8.40 -6.93 -9.79
C GLN A 115 -8.84 -7.78 -8.61
N VAL A 116 -9.76 -8.72 -8.82
CA VAL A 116 -10.40 -9.49 -7.74
C VAL A 116 -10.43 -10.98 -8.06
N GLY A 117 -9.74 -11.77 -7.23
CA GLY A 117 -9.72 -13.23 -7.31
C GLY A 117 -10.89 -13.88 -6.58
N PRO A 118 -11.36 -15.05 -7.05
CA PRO A 118 -12.42 -15.79 -6.36
C PRO A 118 -11.97 -16.27 -4.97
N PHE A 119 -12.94 -16.59 -4.11
CA PHE A 119 -12.67 -17.27 -2.84
C PHE A 119 -12.27 -18.72 -3.10
N ALA A 120 -11.08 -19.11 -2.66
CA ALA A 120 -10.58 -20.48 -2.75
C ALA A 120 -9.77 -20.88 -1.50
N ALA A 121 -9.43 -22.15 -1.36
CA ALA A 121 -8.70 -22.69 -0.20
C ALA A 121 -7.68 -23.78 -0.58
N ASP A 122 -7.44 -23.92 -1.87
CA ASP A 122 -6.59 -24.91 -2.48
C ASP A 122 -5.56 -24.24 -3.39
N ASN A 123 -4.77 -25.06 -4.08
CA ASN A 123 -3.67 -24.58 -4.91
C ASN A 123 -4.14 -23.73 -6.12
N SER A 124 -5.46 -23.61 -6.38
CA SER A 124 -5.98 -22.69 -7.40
C SER A 124 -5.67 -21.22 -7.10
N LEU A 125 -5.33 -20.91 -5.84
CA LEU A 125 -4.83 -19.59 -5.44
C LEU A 125 -3.49 -19.26 -6.12
N ASP A 126 -2.64 -20.24 -6.40
CA ASP A 126 -1.38 -20.01 -7.12
C ASP A 126 -1.66 -19.54 -8.56
N ASP A 127 -2.71 -20.07 -9.20
CA ASP A 127 -3.16 -19.63 -10.53
C ASP A 127 -3.73 -18.20 -10.49
N VAL A 128 -4.48 -17.85 -9.43
CA VAL A 128 -4.97 -16.48 -9.22
C VAL A 128 -3.81 -15.50 -9.13
N LEU A 129 -2.81 -15.80 -8.31
CA LEU A 129 -1.63 -14.94 -8.13
C LEU A 129 -0.80 -14.81 -9.41
N THR A 130 -0.68 -15.89 -10.19
CA THR A 130 0.05 -15.90 -11.46
C THR A 130 -0.61 -15.01 -12.52
N HIS A 131 -1.94 -14.90 -12.50
CA HIS A 131 -2.69 -14.08 -13.46
C HIS A 131 -2.82 -12.61 -13.06
N MET A 132 -2.44 -12.24 -11.82
CA MET A 132 -2.52 -10.85 -11.36
C MET A 132 -1.54 -9.98 -12.12
N TRP A 133 -2.05 -8.87 -12.65
CA TRP A 133 -1.23 -7.89 -13.34
C TRP A 133 -0.70 -6.88 -12.33
N LEU A 134 0.59 -6.98 -12.02
CA LEU A 134 1.30 -5.96 -11.25
C LEU A 134 1.63 -4.80 -12.21
N GLU A 135 0.71 -3.85 -12.33
CA GLU A 135 1.00 -2.62 -13.03
C GLU A 135 1.94 -1.79 -12.15
N GLU A 136 3.22 -1.67 -12.54
CA GLU A 136 4.17 -0.70 -11.95
C GLU A 136 3.79 0.75 -12.33
N GLY A 137 2.50 1.04 -12.40
CA GLY A 137 1.90 2.36 -12.51
C GLY A 137 1.86 3.05 -11.14
N GLY A 138 1.04 4.06 -10.99
CA GLY A 138 0.99 4.85 -9.76
C GLY A 138 0.83 6.32 -10.06
N GLY A 139 -0.12 6.94 -9.38
CA GLY A 139 -0.44 8.33 -9.59
C GLY A 139 0.59 9.29 -9.02
N GLY A 140 1.35 8.93 -7.99
CA GLY A 140 2.12 9.92 -7.20
C GLY A 140 1.23 10.84 -6.36
N THR A 141 -0.03 10.48 -6.12
CA THR A 141 -0.96 11.28 -5.29
C THR A 141 -0.72 11.09 -3.79
N GLY A 142 0.01 10.03 -3.39
CA GLY A 142 -0.03 9.50 -2.03
C GLY A 142 -1.40 8.89 -1.69
N GLN A 143 -2.19 8.55 -2.73
CA GLN A 143 -3.51 7.94 -2.64
C GLN A 143 -3.71 6.96 -3.78
N GLU A 144 -4.37 5.85 -3.46
CA GLU A 144 -4.75 4.79 -4.40
C GLU A 144 -6.21 4.39 -4.22
N SER A 145 -6.70 3.51 -5.10
CA SER A 145 -8.11 3.14 -5.17
C SER A 145 -8.56 2.11 -4.13
N TYR A 146 -8.12 2.24 -2.87
CA TYR A 146 -8.58 1.42 -1.75
C TYR A 146 -10.10 1.56 -1.53
N GLU A 147 -10.67 2.75 -1.76
CA GLU A 147 -12.10 2.99 -1.66
C GLU A 147 -12.91 2.23 -2.72
N LEU A 148 -12.31 2.02 -3.90
CA LEU A 148 -12.92 1.23 -4.97
C LEU A 148 -12.93 -0.26 -4.62
N ALA A 149 -11.84 -0.77 -4.04
CA ALA A 149 -11.79 -2.12 -3.49
C ALA A 149 -12.82 -2.29 -2.36
N ALA A 150 -12.89 -1.33 -1.42
CA ALA A 150 -13.87 -1.34 -0.35
C ALA A 150 -15.31 -1.37 -0.89
N TYR A 151 -15.62 -0.58 -1.93
CA TYR A 151 -16.92 -0.59 -2.59
C TYR A 151 -17.27 -1.97 -3.15
N TYR A 152 -16.33 -2.58 -3.89
CA TYR A 152 -16.55 -3.89 -4.49
C TYR A 152 -16.81 -4.95 -3.42
N PHE A 153 -15.97 -5.05 -2.39
CA PHE A 153 -16.15 -6.08 -1.36
C PHE A 153 -17.33 -5.80 -0.42
N ALA A 154 -17.76 -4.53 -0.27
CA ALA A 154 -18.95 -4.18 0.47
C ALA A 154 -20.25 -4.57 -0.27
N ARG A 155 -20.29 -4.51 -1.61
CA ARG A 155 -21.55 -4.62 -2.39
C ARG A 155 -21.61 -5.76 -3.41
N HIS A 156 -20.47 -6.26 -3.88
CA HIS A 156 -20.35 -7.27 -4.95
C HIS A 156 -19.77 -8.60 -4.46
N VAL A 157 -19.86 -8.84 -3.17
CA VAL A 157 -19.50 -10.13 -2.57
C VAL A 157 -20.71 -10.71 -1.88
N ASP A 158 -20.96 -11.99 -2.07
CA ASP A 158 -21.97 -12.78 -1.37
C ASP A 158 -21.29 -13.77 -0.41
N LEU A 159 -21.46 -13.55 0.90
CA LEU A 159 -20.83 -14.33 1.97
C LEU A 159 -21.79 -15.38 2.52
N GLN A 160 -22.27 -16.28 1.66
CA GLN A 160 -23.24 -17.32 2.02
C GLN A 160 -22.75 -18.23 3.15
N CYS A 161 -21.44 -18.36 3.34
CA CYS A 161 -20.85 -19.14 4.42
C CYS A 161 -21.03 -18.55 5.82
N LEU A 162 -21.44 -17.28 5.94
CA LEU A 162 -21.59 -16.59 7.21
C LEU A 162 -23.05 -16.57 7.68
N GLY A 163 -23.26 -16.83 8.96
CA GLY A 163 -24.54 -16.62 9.64
C GLY A 163 -24.76 -15.15 10.05
N PRO A 164 -25.97 -14.80 10.53
CA PRO A 164 -26.27 -13.44 10.99
C PRO A 164 -25.28 -12.95 12.05
N GLY A 165 -24.75 -11.74 11.86
CA GLY A 165 -23.80 -11.10 12.77
C GLY A 165 -22.37 -11.64 12.71
N GLN A 166 -22.09 -12.66 11.89
CA GLN A 166 -20.72 -13.11 11.63
C GLN A 166 -20.08 -12.23 10.56
N LYS A 167 -18.78 -11.98 10.70
CA LYS A 167 -17.97 -11.18 9.78
C LYS A 167 -16.81 -12.02 9.24
N GLY A 168 -16.39 -11.70 8.03
CA GLY A 168 -15.11 -12.18 7.49
C GLY A 168 -13.94 -11.37 8.02
N PHE A 169 -12.74 -11.67 7.52
CA PHE A 169 -11.54 -10.85 7.74
C PHE A 169 -11.11 -10.17 6.44
N PHE A 170 -10.72 -8.90 6.52
CA PHE A 170 -10.26 -8.13 5.38
C PHE A 170 -8.95 -7.44 5.73
N PHE A 171 -7.91 -7.68 4.95
CA PHE A 171 -6.60 -7.07 5.13
C PHE A 171 -6.28 -6.21 3.92
N PHE A 172 -6.18 -4.91 4.12
CA PHE A 172 -5.49 -4.01 3.20
C PHE A 172 -3.99 -4.03 3.51
N ILE A 173 -3.16 -4.02 2.47
CA ILE A 173 -1.70 -3.93 2.58
C ILE A 173 -1.25 -2.86 1.62
N GLY A 174 -0.59 -1.81 2.13
CA GLY A 174 -0.03 -0.75 1.31
C GLY A 174 0.54 0.40 2.13
N ASP A 175 1.06 1.41 1.46
CA ASP A 175 1.67 2.59 2.10
C ASP A 175 1.08 3.93 1.70
N GLU A 176 -0.02 3.95 0.97
CA GLU A 176 -0.69 5.19 0.58
C GLU A 176 -2.04 5.40 1.31
N GLY A 177 -2.57 6.61 1.19
CA GLY A 177 -3.93 6.95 1.57
C GLY A 177 -4.98 6.42 0.58
N PHE A 178 -6.25 6.66 0.87
CA PHE A 178 -7.36 6.35 -0.03
C PHE A 178 -8.00 7.63 -0.58
N TYR A 179 -8.69 7.57 -1.72
CA TYR A 179 -9.40 8.76 -2.21
C TYR A 179 -10.61 9.06 -1.32
N PRO A 180 -10.89 10.33 -0.95
CA PRO A 180 -11.97 10.68 -0.01
C PRO A 180 -13.39 10.41 -0.55
N GLY A 181 -13.54 10.23 -1.86
CA GLY A 181 -14.80 9.86 -2.50
C GLY A 181 -14.63 8.77 -3.53
N VAL A 182 -15.65 7.92 -3.64
CA VAL A 182 -15.77 6.88 -4.68
C VAL A 182 -16.43 7.51 -5.91
N SER A 183 -15.68 7.65 -7.00
CA SER A 183 -16.19 8.22 -8.25
C SER A 183 -17.21 7.31 -8.92
N ARG A 184 -18.39 7.85 -9.25
CA ARG A 184 -19.41 7.14 -10.02
C ARG A 184 -18.90 6.69 -11.39
N GLN A 185 -17.99 7.46 -11.99
CA GLN A 185 -17.44 7.16 -13.31
C GLN A 185 -16.50 5.96 -13.22
N GLN A 186 -15.62 5.93 -12.21
CA GLN A 186 -14.71 4.81 -11.96
C GLN A 186 -15.48 3.54 -11.60
N VAL A 187 -16.50 3.64 -10.75
CA VAL A 187 -17.39 2.51 -10.43
C VAL A 187 -18.06 1.97 -11.69
N LYS A 188 -18.59 2.84 -12.55
CA LYS A 188 -19.22 2.41 -13.80
C LYS A 188 -18.24 1.73 -14.76
N SER A 189 -17.02 2.25 -14.88
CA SER A 189 -16.03 1.72 -15.83
C SER A 189 -15.35 0.45 -15.33
N VAL A 190 -15.10 0.34 -14.02
CA VAL A 190 -14.34 -0.77 -13.42
C VAL A 190 -15.27 -1.88 -12.91
N ILE A 191 -16.37 -1.52 -12.27
CA ILE A 191 -17.27 -2.50 -11.60
C ILE A 191 -18.57 -2.69 -12.39
N GLY A 192 -19.04 -1.66 -13.09
CA GLY A 192 -20.23 -1.73 -13.95
C GLY A 192 -21.51 -1.15 -13.36
N ASP A 193 -21.48 -0.67 -12.11
CA ASP A 193 -22.68 -0.08 -11.50
C ASP A 193 -22.96 1.33 -12.02
N ALA A 194 -24.24 1.65 -12.20
CA ALA A 194 -24.70 2.99 -12.52
C ALA A 194 -25.11 3.76 -11.25
N LEU A 195 -24.14 4.44 -10.63
CA LEU A 195 -24.39 5.32 -9.48
C LEU A 195 -24.95 6.68 -9.89
N GLY A 196 -25.90 7.21 -9.11
CA GLY A 196 -26.48 8.54 -9.35
C GLY A 196 -25.50 9.69 -9.06
N SER A 197 -24.66 9.53 -8.03
CA SER A 197 -23.65 10.48 -7.60
C SER A 197 -22.41 9.75 -7.07
N ASP A 198 -21.33 10.50 -6.88
CA ASP A 198 -20.16 10.02 -6.15
C ASP A 198 -20.56 9.74 -4.68
N LEU A 199 -19.86 8.80 -4.06
CA LEU A 199 -20.11 8.36 -2.67
C LEU A 199 -18.96 8.78 -1.77
N ARG A 200 -19.21 8.94 -0.47
CA ARG A 200 -18.13 9.24 0.48
C ARG A 200 -17.41 7.94 0.85
N SER A 201 -16.09 7.91 0.76
CA SER A 201 -15.33 6.68 1.04
C SER A 201 -15.54 6.19 2.46
N ALA A 202 -15.68 7.09 3.44
CA ALA A 202 -15.99 6.74 4.83
C ALA A 202 -17.30 5.93 4.98
N GLU A 203 -18.33 6.19 4.17
CA GLU A 203 -19.58 5.41 4.19
C GLU A 203 -19.35 4.00 3.68
N ILE A 204 -18.55 3.87 2.62
CA ILE A 204 -18.21 2.59 2.01
C ILE A 204 -17.32 1.75 2.92
N PHE A 205 -16.34 2.35 3.59
CA PHE A 205 -15.55 1.64 4.61
C PHE A 205 -16.41 1.19 5.79
N ALA A 206 -17.42 1.96 6.19
CA ALA A 206 -18.38 1.52 7.21
C ALA A 206 -19.24 0.33 6.72
N GLU A 207 -19.68 0.32 5.46
CA GLU A 207 -20.35 -0.84 4.85
C GLU A 207 -19.44 -2.07 4.82
N LEU A 208 -18.17 -1.90 4.45
CA LEU A 208 -17.18 -2.98 4.47
C LEU A 208 -16.98 -3.51 5.90
N ALA A 209 -16.82 -2.62 6.88
CA ALA A 209 -16.65 -2.95 8.29
C ALA A 209 -17.89 -3.61 8.92
N ALA A 210 -19.09 -3.43 8.35
CA ALA A 210 -20.28 -4.17 8.77
C ALA A 210 -20.20 -5.66 8.40
N ARG A 211 -19.42 -5.99 7.36
CA ARG A 211 -19.31 -7.34 6.78
C ARG A 211 -17.99 -8.05 7.12
N PHE A 212 -16.94 -7.28 7.38
CA PHE A 212 -15.59 -7.77 7.67
C PHE A 212 -14.99 -7.08 8.89
N HIS A 213 -14.10 -7.78 9.58
CA HIS A 213 -13.10 -7.19 10.45
C HIS A 213 -11.97 -6.67 9.57
N VAL A 214 -11.86 -5.34 9.45
CA VAL A 214 -10.98 -4.68 8.48
C VAL A 214 -9.68 -4.25 9.17
N PHE A 215 -8.55 -4.62 8.56
CA PHE A 215 -7.19 -4.31 9.00
C PHE A 215 -6.45 -3.58 7.89
N PHE A 216 -5.54 -2.68 8.27
CA PHE A 216 -4.59 -2.06 7.37
C PHE A 216 -3.17 -2.38 7.86
N ILE A 217 -2.41 -3.11 7.05
CA ILE A 217 -1.00 -3.39 7.30
C ILE A 217 -0.20 -2.34 6.55
N TYR A 218 0.57 -1.55 7.30
CA TYR A 218 1.38 -0.45 6.81
C TYR A 218 2.86 -0.80 6.89
N PRO A 219 3.49 -1.24 5.79
CA PRO A 219 4.92 -1.50 5.73
C PRO A 219 5.67 -0.18 5.56
N ARG A 220 6.40 0.21 6.61
CA ARG A 220 7.32 1.35 6.55
C ARG A 220 8.43 1.04 5.56
N LYS A 221 8.56 1.90 4.56
CA LYS A 221 9.74 1.89 3.69
C LYS A 221 10.98 2.28 4.49
N SER A 222 12.11 1.64 4.19
CA SER A 222 13.40 2.11 4.71
C SER A 222 13.68 3.52 4.17
N TRP A 223 14.57 4.25 4.83
CA TRP A 223 14.95 5.59 4.37
C TRP A 223 15.47 5.59 2.93
N GLU A 224 16.26 4.58 2.56
CA GLU A 224 16.85 4.43 1.23
C GLU A 224 15.77 4.20 0.16
N GLN A 225 14.73 3.41 0.48
CA GLN A 225 13.61 3.15 -0.42
C GLN A 225 12.74 4.40 -0.59
N ARG A 226 12.41 5.11 0.50
CA ARG A 226 11.66 6.38 0.43
C ARG A 226 12.37 7.42 -0.42
N LYS A 227 13.69 7.53 -0.26
CA LYS A 227 14.52 8.46 -1.04
C LYS A 227 14.45 8.12 -2.53
N SER A 228 14.64 6.85 -2.89
CA SER A 228 14.58 6.40 -4.29
C SER A 228 13.22 6.68 -4.95
N ASP A 229 12.11 6.47 -4.23
CA ASP A 229 10.78 6.70 -4.76
C ASP A 229 10.49 8.19 -4.97
N ILE A 230 10.89 9.03 -4.01
CA ILE A 230 10.77 10.48 -4.11
C ILE A 230 11.59 10.98 -5.30
N ASP A 231 12.86 10.60 -5.41
CA ASP A 231 13.73 10.99 -6.53
C ASP A 231 13.11 10.57 -7.88
N ALA A 232 12.53 9.37 -7.94
CA ALA A 232 11.87 8.86 -9.14
C ALA A 232 10.60 9.65 -9.49
N GLU A 233 9.78 10.00 -8.51
CA GLU A 233 8.55 10.78 -8.71
C GLU A 233 8.87 12.20 -9.16
N ILE A 234 9.80 12.89 -8.49
CA ILE A 234 10.23 14.25 -8.85
C ILE A 234 10.77 14.25 -10.27
N ARG A 235 11.64 13.30 -10.60
CA ARG A 235 12.15 13.11 -11.95
C ARG A 235 11.04 12.91 -12.97
N GLN A 236 10.06 12.06 -12.67
CA GLN A 236 8.94 11.81 -13.56
C GLN A 236 8.12 13.08 -13.80
N ARG A 237 7.74 13.81 -12.74
CA ARG A 237 6.93 15.04 -12.88
C ARG A 237 7.67 16.13 -13.65
N VAL A 238 8.93 16.37 -13.33
CA VAL A 238 9.76 17.38 -14.04
C VAL A 238 9.86 17.06 -15.53
N LEU A 239 10.20 15.81 -15.87
CA LEU A 239 10.33 15.40 -17.28
C LEU A 239 8.99 15.43 -18.02
N ALA A 240 7.89 15.02 -17.37
CA ALA A 240 6.55 15.06 -17.96
C ALA A 240 6.08 16.49 -18.25
N ALA A 241 6.48 17.46 -17.41
CA ALA A 241 6.21 18.88 -17.61
C ALA A 241 7.19 19.55 -18.60
N GLY A 242 8.13 18.80 -19.18
CA GLY A 242 9.11 19.30 -20.16
C GLY A 242 10.35 19.96 -19.55
N GLY A 243 10.53 19.87 -18.22
CA GLY A 243 11.69 20.39 -17.50
C GLY A 243 12.93 19.53 -17.64
N GLN A 244 14.08 20.08 -17.28
CA GLN A 244 15.33 19.34 -17.26
C GLN A 244 15.69 18.89 -15.84
N TYR A 245 15.70 17.58 -15.63
CA TYR A 245 16.14 16.96 -14.38
C TYR A 245 17.66 16.70 -14.37
N ASP A 246 18.17 15.98 -15.37
CA ASP A 246 19.56 15.51 -15.43
C ASP A 246 20.54 16.56 -16.00
N GLY A 247 21.85 16.38 -15.75
CA GLY A 247 22.91 17.16 -16.40
C GLY A 247 23.04 18.61 -15.90
N VAL A 248 22.77 18.81 -14.62
CA VAL A 248 22.76 20.11 -13.94
C VAL A 248 23.96 20.30 -13.01
N ASP A 249 24.18 21.54 -12.60
CA ASP A 249 25.07 21.88 -11.48
C ASP A 249 24.27 22.13 -10.19
N ILE A 250 23.14 22.81 -10.34
CA ILE A 250 22.17 23.09 -9.28
C ILE A 250 20.78 22.82 -9.86
N ARG A 251 19.93 22.11 -9.11
CA ARG A 251 18.48 22.00 -9.37
C ARG A 251 17.71 22.10 -8.08
N ALA A 252 16.66 22.90 -8.08
CA ALA A 252 15.63 22.90 -7.06
C ALA A 252 14.30 22.51 -7.71
N SER A 253 13.71 21.39 -7.29
CA SER A 253 12.41 20.91 -7.75
C SER A 253 11.40 20.96 -6.60
N LEU A 254 10.31 21.69 -6.76
CA LEU A 254 9.22 21.83 -5.78
C LEU A 254 8.03 20.96 -6.18
N LEU A 255 7.50 20.16 -5.26
CA LEU A 255 6.32 19.31 -5.46
C LEU A 255 5.30 19.50 -4.34
N TRP A 256 4.03 19.43 -4.69
CA TRP A 256 2.91 19.37 -3.75
C TRP A 256 1.72 18.61 -4.36
N ASN A 257 0.72 18.31 -3.53
CA ASN A 257 -0.39 17.40 -3.88
C ASN A 257 -1.77 18.07 -3.73
N ASN A 258 -1.93 19.27 -4.27
CA ASN A 258 -3.23 19.94 -4.42
C ASN A 258 -3.18 20.97 -5.57
N ARG A 259 -4.32 21.63 -5.85
CA ARG A 259 -4.44 22.63 -6.93
C ARG A 259 -3.90 24.01 -6.58
N ASN A 260 -3.43 24.24 -5.35
CA ASN A 260 -2.91 25.57 -4.98
C ASN A 260 -1.69 25.91 -5.83
N ASP A 261 -1.43 27.21 -5.96
CA ASP A 261 -0.37 27.78 -6.78
C ASP A 261 0.81 28.14 -5.85
N LEU A 262 1.81 27.26 -5.80
CA LEU A 262 3.03 27.47 -5.03
C LEU A 262 4.16 27.85 -5.98
N ASP A 263 4.81 28.98 -5.68
CA ASP A 263 5.95 29.47 -6.44
C ASP A 263 7.26 29.04 -5.77
N LEU A 264 8.19 28.55 -6.58
CA LEU A 264 9.57 28.32 -6.27
C LEU A 264 10.39 29.55 -6.66
N HIS A 265 11.15 30.04 -5.69
CA HIS A 265 11.98 31.21 -5.85
C HIS A 265 13.43 30.91 -5.52
N VAL A 266 14.36 31.48 -6.30
CA VAL A 266 15.79 31.34 -6.05
C VAL A 266 16.50 32.68 -6.19
N ILE A 267 17.23 33.10 -5.14
CA ILE A 267 18.16 34.23 -5.20
C ILE A 267 19.56 33.70 -5.49
N THR A 268 20.16 34.24 -6.55
CA THR A 268 21.52 33.92 -7.00
C THR A 268 22.58 34.69 -6.20
N PRO A 269 23.87 34.29 -6.27
CA PRO A 269 24.96 34.99 -5.58
C PRO A 269 25.12 36.46 -5.96
N ARG A 270 24.63 36.83 -7.14
CA ARG A 270 24.68 38.21 -7.65
C ARG A 270 23.43 39.02 -7.31
N GLY A 271 22.52 38.46 -6.52
CA GLY A 271 21.28 39.10 -6.09
C GLY A 271 20.13 39.06 -7.09
N PHE A 272 20.29 38.39 -8.24
CA PHE A 272 19.16 38.18 -9.15
C PHE A 272 18.18 37.18 -8.56
N HIS A 273 16.89 37.44 -8.76
CA HIS A 273 15.79 36.67 -8.20
C HIS A 273 15.05 35.95 -9.34
N ILE A 274 15.08 34.62 -9.33
CA ILE A 274 14.36 33.75 -10.27
C ILE A 274 13.01 33.39 -9.64
N TYR A 275 11.92 33.65 -10.36
CA TYR A 275 10.55 33.32 -9.96
C TYR A 275 9.62 33.41 -11.18
N PHE A 276 8.32 33.13 -11.03
CA PHE A 276 7.37 33.10 -12.16
C PHE A 276 7.40 34.36 -13.04
N GLY A 277 7.62 35.54 -12.44
CA GLY A 277 7.68 36.84 -13.13
C GLY A 277 9.03 37.16 -13.79
N ASP A 278 10.11 36.48 -13.38
CA ASP A 278 11.44 36.60 -13.99
C ASP A 278 12.12 35.22 -14.03
N LYS A 279 11.74 34.41 -15.03
CA LYS A 279 12.08 33.00 -15.09
C LYS A 279 13.54 32.71 -15.45
N ARG A 280 14.29 33.67 -15.99
CA ARG A 280 15.67 33.47 -16.49
C ARG A 280 16.61 34.50 -15.89
N SER A 281 17.55 34.02 -15.09
CA SER A 281 18.61 34.88 -14.56
C SER A 281 19.73 35.07 -15.57
N PRO A 282 20.35 36.28 -15.63
CA PRO A 282 21.64 36.49 -16.31
C PRO A 282 22.77 35.57 -15.80
N CYS A 283 22.60 34.96 -14.61
CA CYS A 283 23.50 33.97 -14.04
C CYS A 283 23.29 32.55 -14.58
N GLY A 284 22.56 32.36 -15.68
CA GLY A 284 22.33 31.04 -16.29
C GLY A 284 21.18 30.22 -15.67
N GLY A 285 20.60 30.71 -14.57
CA GLY A 285 19.51 30.02 -13.89
C GLY A 285 18.19 30.14 -14.65
N TRP A 286 17.39 29.07 -14.65
CA TRP A 286 16.13 29.03 -15.37
C TRP A 286 15.07 28.26 -14.60
N LEU A 287 13.94 28.91 -14.30
CA LEU A 287 12.66 28.27 -13.95
C LEU A 287 12.06 27.69 -15.23
N ASP A 288 12.34 26.41 -15.49
CA ASP A 288 11.94 25.73 -16.73
C ASP A 288 10.60 24.99 -16.63
N VAL A 289 10.12 24.75 -15.40
CA VAL A 289 8.77 24.29 -15.11
C VAL A 289 8.12 25.17 -14.05
N ASP A 290 6.90 25.60 -14.34
CA ASP A 290 6.00 26.39 -13.51
C ASP A 290 4.60 25.84 -13.80
N MET A 291 3.93 25.32 -12.77
CA MET A 291 2.65 24.62 -12.87
C MET A 291 1.65 25.17 -11.85
N ASN A 292 0.37 25.01 -12.14
CA ASN A 292 -0.77 25.39 -11.31
C ASN A 292 -1.07 26.89 -11.22
N VAL A 293 -0.57 27.69 -12.17
CA VAL A 293 -1.01 29.08 -12.40
C VAL A 293 -2.54 29.23 -12.46
N SER A 294 -3.25 28.18 -12.94
CA SER A 294 -4.71 28.13 -13.00
C SER A 294 -5.36 27.03 -12.14
N GLY A 295 -4.57 26.31 -11.35
CA GLY A 295 -5.03 25.16 -10.55
C GLY A 295 -5.44 23.94 -11.39
N GLU A 296 -4.77 23.73 -12.54
CA GLU A 296 -5.11 22.72 -13.53
C GLU A 296 -4.91 21.27 -13.06
N THR A 297 -3.93 21.01 -12.18
CA THR A 297 -3.58 19.66 -11.70
C THR A 297 -3.55 19.57 -10.17
N THR A 298 -3.78 18.38 -9.63
CA THR A 298 -3.52 18.08 -8.21
C THR A 298 -2.08 17.61 -7.97
N LYS A 299 -1.27 17.46 -9.03
CA LYS A 299 0.13 16.99 -8.99
C LYS A 299 1.10 17.96 -9.66
N PRO A 300 1.13 19.23 -9.23
CA PRO A 300 2.05 20.20 -9.79
C PRO A 300 3.52 19.91 -9.43
N VAL A 301 4.40 20.50 -10.22
CA VAL A 301 5.83 20.57 -9.96
C VAL A 301 6.35 21.91 -10.48
N GLU A 302 7.31 22.50 -9.78
CA GLU A 302 8.14 23.57 -10.32
C GLU A 302 9.61 23.15 -10.33
N ASN A 303 10.39 23.70 -11.26
CA ASN A 303 11.80 23.34 -11.41
C ASN A 303 12.65 24.55 -11.79
N VAL A 304 13.60 24.90 -10.92
CA VAL A 304 14.67 25.87 -11.21
C VAL A 304 15.99 25.11 -11.36
N ARG A 305 16.72 25.36 -12.44
CA ARG A 305 18.02 24.71 -12.65
C ARG A 305 19.10 25.62 -13.24
N TRP A 306 20.33 25.13 -13.14
CA TRP A 306 21.49 25.56 -13.91
C TRP A 306 22.05 24.37 -14.66
N LYS A 307 22.26 24.49 -15.98
CA LYS A 307 22.94 23.42 -16.71
C LYS A 307 24.37 23.28 -16.22
N ARG A 308 24.93 22.11 -16.45
CA ARG A 308 26.33 21.84 -16.17
C ARG A 308 27.25 22.88 -16.81
N GLY A 309 28.09 23.49 -16.00
CA GLY A 309 29.03 24.56 -16.36
C GLY A 309 28.45 25.97 -16.32
N GLU A 310 27.18 26.17 -15.97
CA GLU A 310 26.52 27.48 -16.02
C GLU A 310 26.34 28.15 -14.65
N ALA A 311 26.37 27.38 -13.54
CA ALA A 311 26.15 27.93 -12.21
C ALA A 311 27.35 28.78 -11.72
N PRO A 312 27.17 30.06 -11.36
CA PRO A 312 28.23 30.83 -10.75
C PRO A 312 28.50 30.40 -9.31
N ARG A 313 29.78 30.39 -8.91
CA ARG A 313 30.20 30.23 -7.51
C ARG A 313 29.54 31.29 -6.63
N GLY A 314 29.12 30.88 -5.43
CA GLY A 314 28.68 31.79 -4.38
C GLY A 314 27.44 31.31 -3.62
N LYS A 315 26.83 32.22 -2.87
CA LYS A 315 25.67 31.94 -2.02
C LYS A 315 24.34 31.95 -2.76
N TYR A 316 23.54 30.90 -2.59
CA TYR A 316 22.18 30.77 -3.11
C TYR A 316 21.17 30.68 -1.97
N GLN A 317 19.97 31.19 -2.21
CA GLN A 317 18.84 31.06 -1.30
C GLN A 317 17.62 30.55 -2.07
N VAL A 318 16.96 29.52 -1.55
CA VAL A 318 15.78 28.89 -2.14
C VAL A 318 14.61 29.03 -1.18
N PHE A 319 13.48 29.52 -1.68
CA PHE A 319 12.27 29.73 -0.89
C PHE A 319 11.03 29.35 -1.67
N VAL A 320 10.00 28.98 -0.93
CA VAL A 320 8.69 28.60 -1.46
C VAL A 320 7.67 29.61 -0.97
N ARG A 321 6.79 30.04 -1.87
CA ARG A 321 5.76 31.02 -1.59
C ARG A 321 4.40 30.49 -2.01
N ASN A 322 3.40 30.72 -1.18
CA ASN A 322 2.02 30.50 -1.58
C ASN A 322 1.52 31.71 -2.37
N TYR A 323 1.39 31.56 -3.68
CA TYR A 323 0.89 32.62 -4.53
C TYR A 323 -0.63 32.72 -4.45
N ARG A 324 -1.32 31.59 -4.60
CA ARG A 324 -2.79 31.55 -4.66
C ARG A 324 -3.36 30.22 -4.16
N PHE A 325 -4.39 30.31 -3.33
CA PHE A 325 -5.24 29.17 -3.02
C PHE A 325 -6.28 28.94 -4.13
N HIS A 326 -6.30 27.74 -4.69
CA HIS A 326 -7.34 27.21 -5.58
C HIS A 326 -8.27 26.22 -4.86
N GLU A 327 -7.87 25.74 -3.69
CA GLU A 327 -8.66 24.87 -2.80
C GLU A 327 -8.96 25.55 -1.46
N ASP A 328 -9.32 24.76 -0.44
CA ASP A 328 -9.64 25.26 0.90
C ASP A 328 -8.48 26.09 1.47
N ARG A 329 -8.79 27.31 1.90
CA ARG A 329 -7.83 28.28 2.44
C ARG A 329 -7.50 28.02 3.91
N ASP A 330 -8.29 27.18 4.56
CA ASP A 330 -8.13 26.81 5.96
C ASP A 330 -7.17 25.63 6.12
N ALA A 331 -6.93 24.87 5.04
CA ALA A 331 -5.93 23.81 4.97
C ALA A 331 -4.56 24.37 4.56
N ALA A 332 -3.50 23.95 5.25
CA ALA A 332 -2.13 24.19 4.82
C ALA A 332 -1.81 23.31 3.60
N THR A 333 -1.05 23.85 2.63
CA THR A 333 -0.47 23.02 1.57
C THR A 333 0.85 22.47 2.05
N GLU A 334 0.94 21.15 1.99
CA GLU A 334 2.11 20.35 2.27
C GLU A 334 3.00 20.30 1.01
N PHE A 335 4.31 20.57 1.13
CA PHE A 335 5.22 20.57 -0.03
C PHE A 335 6.58 19.93 0.25
N LYS A 336 7.22 19.45 -0.80
CA LYS A 336 8.56 18.82 -0.81
C LYS A 336 9.45 19.57 -1.80
N VAL A 337 10.69 19.89 -1.43
CA VAL A 337 11.71 20.43 -2.32
C VAL A 337 12.90 19.49 -2.38
N GLU A 338 13.31 19.11 -3.58
CA GLU A 338 14.56 18.42 -3.83
C GLU A 338 15.59 19.39 -4.37
N LEU A 339 16.73 19.47 -3.70
CA LEU A 339 17.83 20.34 -4.04
C LEU A 339 19.07 19.49 -4.39
N GLU A 340 19.42 19.47 -5.67
CA GLU A 340 20.67 18.91 -6.17
C GLU A 340 21.71 20.04 -6.25
N VAL A 341 22.84 19.88 -5.58
CA VAL A 341 23.99 20.79 -5.66
C VAL A 341 25.24 19.96 -5.91
N ASN A 342 25.90 20.15 -7.04
CA ASN A 342 27.10 19.39 -7.41
C ASN A 342 26.90 17.86 -7.45
N GLY A 343 25.69 17.40 -7.71
CA GLY A 343 25.33 15.98 -7.69
C GLY A 343 25.02 15.42 -6.29
N GLN A 344 25.12 16.23 -5.24
CA GLN A 344 24.58 15.89 -3.92
C GLN A 344 23.11 16.29 -3.86
N ILE A 345 22.25 15.31 -3.62
CA ILE A 345 20.80 15.53 -3.50
C ILE A 345 20.42 15.57 -2.02
N GLN A 346 19.78 16.66 -1.64
CA GLN A 346 19.11 16.82 -0.35
C GLN A 346 17.63 17.12 -0.57
N HIS A 347 16.80 16.75 0.39
CA HIS A 347 15.37 16.99 0.34
C HIS A 347 14.94 17.79 1.57
N VAL A 348 14.03 18.74 1.38
CA VAL A 348 13.45 19.57 2.42
C VAL A 348 11.93 19.52 2.35
N THR A 349 11.26 19.33 3.50
CA THR A 349 9.80 19.42 3.62
C THR A 349 9.39 20.79 4.17
N GLY A 350 8.21 21.24 3.77
CA GLY A 350 7.60 22.45 4.29
C GLY A 350 6.09 22.43 4.20
N ARG A 351 5.47 23.42 4.84
CA ARG A 351 4.03 23.64 4.78
C ARG A 351 3.73 25.13 4.68
N THR A 352 2.72 25.48 3.91
CA THR A 352 2.24 26.87 3.84
C THR A 352 1.44 27.24 5.09
N ALA A 353 1.41 28.51 5.43
CA ALA A 353 0.51 29.00 6.47
C ALA A 353 -0.92 29.14 5.91
N ALA A 354 -1.90 28.67 6.68
CA ALA A 354 -3.31 28.79 6.31
C ALA A 354 -3.70 30.27 6.13
N ARG A 355 -4.51 30.56 5.09
CA ARG A 355 -5.01 31.90 4.73
C ARG A 355 -3.94 32.97 4.42
N ILE A 356 -2.66 32.61 4.31
CA ILE A 356 -1.58 33.57 4.01
C ILE A 356 -1.03 33.31 2.61
N THR A 357 -0.92 34.37 1.82
CA THR A 357 -0.30 34.38 0.48
C THR A 357 0.71 35.53 0.35
N GLY A 358 1.48 35.54 -0.73
CA GLY A 358 2.46 36.59 -1.04
C GLY A 358 3.69 36.56 -0.13
N ASP A 359 4.39 37.68 0.04
CA ASP A 359 5.64 37.76 0.80
C ASP A 359 5.55 37.20 2.23
N ARG A 360 4.38 37.31 2.85
CA ARG A 360 4.15 36.82 4.22
C ARG A 360 4.02 35.30 4.32
N SER A 361 3.85 34.61 3.20
CA SER A 361 3.75 33.15 3.12
C SER A 361 5.08 32.47 2.81
N GLU A 362 6.15 33.25 2.67
CA GLU A 362 7.46 32.76 2.28
C GLU A 362 8.07 31.83 3.33
N VAL A 363 8.54 30.69 2.86
CA VAL A 363 9.26 29.70 3.66
C VAL A 363 10.64 29.53 3.06
N LEU A 364 11.68 29.89 3.83
CA LEU A 364 13.07 29.62 3.45
C LEU A 364 13.30 28.12 3.52
N VAL A 365 13.66 27.52 2.39
CA VAL A 365 13.87 26.08 2.25
C VAL A 365 15.33 25.74 2.43
N ALA A 366 16.21 26.47 1.76
CA ALA A 366 17.65 26.22 1.83
C ALA A 366 18.46 27.49 1.59
N GLU A 367 19.61 27.54 2.23
CA GLU A 367 20.66 28.51 1.99
C GLU A 367 21.97 27.75 1.90
N PHE A 368 22.70 27.88 0.78
CA PHE A 368 23.91 27.10 0.54
C PHE A 368 24.94 27.88 -0.27
N GLU A 369 26.21 27.50 -0.10
CA GLU A 369 27.33 28.01 -0.90
C GLU A 369 27.63 27.00 -2.01
N TYR A 370 27.57 27.44 -3.27
CA TYR A 370 27.96 26.61 -4.42
C TYR A 370 29.41 26.87 -4.80
N ASP A 371 30.19 25.80 -4.89
CA ASP A 371 31.54 25.81 -5.44
C ASP A 371 31.66 24.79 -6.58
N PRO A 372 31.87 25.20 -7.85
CA PRO A 372 31.97 24.26 -8.97
C PRO A 372 33.12 23.25 -8.85
N ASP A 373 34.14 23.56 -8.05
CA ASP A 373 35.29 22.67 -7.83
C ASP A 373 35.01 21.58 -6.77
N ALA A 374 33.93 21.72 -5.99
CA ALA A 374 33.54 20.78 -4.93
C ALA A 374 32.69 19.60 -5.44
N ARG A 375 32.67 19.35 -6.76
CA ARG A 375 31.85 18.30 -7.36
C ARG A 375 32.35 16.92 -6.94
N VAL A 376 31.63 16.29 -6.02
CA VAL A 376 31.92 14.92 -5.59
C VAL A 376 31.47 13.95 -6.69
N ARG A 377 32.33 13.00 -7.05
CA ARG A 377 31.95 11.85 -7.89
C ARG A 377 31.15 10.90 -7.00
N ASP A 378 29.87 10.74 -7.32
CA ASP A 378 28.87 9.90 -6.63
C ASP A 378 29.44 8.82 -5.70
N PRO A 379 29.43 9.07 -4.38
CA PRO A 379 29.42 8.06 -3.36
C PRO A 379 28.01 8.05 -2.74
N ARG A 380 27.25 7.01 -3.07
CA ARG A 380 26.21 6.51 -2.18
C ARG A 380 26.76 6.52 -0.73
N GLU A 381 25.94 7.01 0.20
CA GLU A 381 26.16 7.16 1.65
C GLU A 381 26.74 8.50 2.14
N GLU A 382 25.95 9.27 2.89
CA GLU A 382 26.10 9.37 4.35
C GLU A 382 24.95 10.19 4.96
N GLY A 383 24.56 9.81 6.19
CA GLY A 383 23.31 10.19 6.85
C GLY A 383 23.05 11.69 6.99
N ALA A 384 22.00 12.16 6.30
CA ALA A 384 21.33 13.41 6.61
C ALA A 384 20.26 13.15 7.69
N PRO A 385 20.03 14.09 8.62
CA PRO A 385 19.00 13.95 9.65
C PRO A 385 17.60 13.82 9.05
N ASP A 386 16.78 12.98 9.69
CA ASP A 386 15.48 12.54 9.22
C ASP A 386 14.40 13.64 9.30
N ALA A 387 14.31 14.43 8.25
CA ALA A 387 13.24 15.42 8.06
C ALA A 387 11.93 14.82 7.51
N TYR A 388 11.88 13.49 7.28
CA TYR A 388 10.80 12.80 6.53
C TYR A 388 10.07 11.71 7.31
N ALA A 389 10.57 11.25 8.47
CA ALA A 389 10.01 10.11 9.22
C ALA A 389 8.53 10.24 9.60
N GLY A 390 8.03 11.46 9.72
CA GLY A 390 6.79 11.72 10.44
C GLY A 390 5.62 12.20 9.59
N TYR A 391 5.83 12.63 8.35
CA TYR A 391 4.82 13.44 7.68
C TYR A 391 3.83 12.64 6.85
N ASP A 392 4.36 11.82 5.93
CA ASP A 392 3.55 10.90 5.13
C ASP A 392 2.87 9.87 6.04
N ASP A 393 3.68 9.20 6.88
CA ASP A 393 3.20 8.18 7.81
C ASP A 393 2.11 8.70 8.75
N ALA A 394 2.23 9.93 9.28
CA ALA A 394 1.21 10.48 10.17
C ALA A 394 -0.05 10.89 9.40
N HIS A 395 0.08 11.46 8.21
CA HIS A 395 -1.06 11.81 7.36
C HIS A 395 -1.86 10.56 6.99
N ILE A 396 -1.18 9.54 6.47
CA ILE A 396 -1.76 8.25 6.08
C ILE A 396 -2.42 7.58 7.29
N LYS A 397 -1.72 7.49 8.43
CA LYS A 397 -2.30 6.91 9.66
C LYS A 397 -3.52 7.68 10.16
N ASN A 398 -3.47 9.01 10.13
CA ASN A 398 -4.62 9.84 10.52
C ASN A 398 -5.82 9.58 9.60
N GLN A 399 -5.58 9.51 8.28
CA GLN A 399 -6.63 9.22 7.32
C GLN A 399 -7.25 7.83 7.53
N TRP A 400 -6.43 6.79 7.69
CA TRP A 400 -6.89 5.44 7.95
C TRP A 400 -7.59 5.29 9.31
N SER A 401 -7.12 6.00 10.35
CA SER A 401 -7.74 5.99 11.68
C SER A 401 -9.15 6.59 11.71
N ALA A 402 -9.53 7.35 10.67
CA ALA A 402 -10.88 7.88 10.53
C ALA A 402 -11.89 6.84 10.05
N VAL A 403 -11.44 5.73 9.46
CA VAL A 403 -12.30 4.70 8.85
C VAL A 403 -12.08 3.29 9.42
N ILE A 404 -10.93 3.04 10.05
CA ILE A 404 -10.56 1.77 10.68
C ILE A 404 -10.14 2.04 12.13
N PRO A 405 -10.50 1.16 13.09
CA PRO A 405 -10.03 1.28 14.47
C PRO A 405 -8.50 1.33 14.57
N PRO A 406 -7.91 2.22 15.39
CA PRO A 406 -6.45 2.33 15.52
C PRO A 406 -5.72 1.02 15.84
N GLU A 407 -6.35 0.12 16.59
CA GLU A 407 -5.83 -1.22 16.91
C GLU A 407 -5.70 -2.15 15.69
N ASN A 408 -6.41 -1.84 14.61
CA ASN A 408 -6.38 -2.58 13.35
C ASN A 408 -5.40 -1.96 12.33
N LEU A 409 -4.69 -0.89 12.71
CA LEU A 409 -3.62 -0.27 11.92
C LEU A 409 -2.26 -0.86 12.33
N LEU A 410 -1.81 -1.87 11.60
CA LEU A 410 -0.65 -2.68 11.94
C LEU A 410 0.58 -2.16 11.19
N THR A 411 1.47 -1.45 11.89
CA THR A 411 2.72 -0.94 11.31
C THR A 411 3.82 -2.00 11.38
N ILE A 412 4.53 -2.21 10.27
CA ILE A 412 5.69 -3.11 10.21
C ILE A 412 6.90 -2.38 9.62
N ASP A 413 8.11 -2.86 9.96
CA ASP A 413 9.37 -2.21 9.58
C ASP A 413 10.05 -2.94 8.42
N ASP A 414 9.87 -4.27 8.35
CA ASP A 414 10.37 -5.14 7.30
C ASP A 414 9.17 -5.73 6.55
N PRO A 415 9.04 -5.48 5.23
CA PRO A 415 7.99 -6.08 4.40
C PRO A 415 7.91 -7.60 4.47
N LYS A 416 9.02 -8.28 4.85
CA LYS A 416 8.96 -9.72 5.05
C LYS A 416 7.97 -10.08 6.17
N ALA A 417 7.68 -9.17 7.11
CA ALA A 417 6.82 -9.37 8.30
C ALA A 417 5.34 -9.45 8.01
N ILE A 418 4.94 -9.04 6.80
CA ILE A 418 3.55 -9.02 6.37
C ILE A 418 2.86 -10.34 6.68
N ILE A 419 3.47 -11.47 6.31
CA ILE A 419 2.86 -12.80 6.54
C ILE A 419 2.75 -13.14 8.02
N ASP A 420 3.77 -12.83 8.83
CA ASP A 420 3.75 -13.10 10.27
C ASP A 420 2.71 -12.22 10.98
N VAL A 421 2.54 -10.98 10.56
CA VAL A 421 1.55 -10.05 11.11
C VAL A 421 0.15 -10.40 10.64
N LEU A 422 -0.07 -10.78 9.38
CA LEU A 422 -1.35 -11.29 8.88
C LEU A 422 -1.82 -12.51 9.68
N LEU A 423 -0.94 -13.50 9.87
CA LEU A 423 -1.25 -14.72 10.64
C LEU A 423 -1.60 -14.40 12.09
N GLY A 424 -0.81 -13.52 12.72
CA GLY A 424 -1.04 -13.14 14.10
C GLY A 424 -2.32 -12.33 14.28
N ALA A 425 -2.58 -11.39 13.37
CA ALA A 425 -3.80 -10.60 13.37
C ALA A 425 -5.03 -11.49 13.23
N LEU A 426 -4.99 -12.46 12.31
CA LEU A 426 -6.05 -13.43 12.13
C LEU A 426 -6.26 -14.30 13.39
N ALA A 427 -5.18 -14.83 13.97
CA ALA A 427 -5.24 -15.69 15.15
C ALA A 427 -5.79 -14.97 16.40
N ILE A 428 -5.32 -13.75 16.64
CA ILE A 428 -5.72 -12.92 17.79
C ILE A 428 -7.15 -12.41 17.61
N ALA A 429 -7.47 -11.87 16.43
CA ALA A 429 -8.79 -11.34 16.15
C ALA A 429 -9.85 -12.46 16.12
N ALA A 430 -9.51 -13.68 15.66
CA ALA A 430 -10.39 -14.85 15.77
C ALA A 430 -10.50 -15.42 17.20
N GLY A 431 -9.62 -15.00 18.12
CA GLY A 431 -9.58 -15.50 19.50
C GLY A 431 -9.09 -16.95 19.63
N THR A 432 -8.40 -17.47 18.60
CA THR A 432 -7.79 -18.81 18.66
C THR A 432 -6.43 -18.79 19.34
N ARG A 433 -5.76 -17.63 19.34
CA ARG A 433 -4.53 -17.38 20.09
C ARG A 433 -4.60 -16.03 20.78
N ASP A 434 -3.92 -15.89 21.91
CA ASP A 434 -3.44 -14.58 22.35
C ASP A 434 -2.06 -14.26 21.77
N LEU A 435 -1.54 -13.06 22.03
CA LEU A 435 -0.25 -12.62 21.49
C LEU A 435 0.90 -13.51 21.95
N ASP A 436 0.92 -13.94 23.21
CA ASP A 436 2.00 -14.76 23.76
C ASP A 436 1.97 -16.18 23.16
N GLU A 437 0.79 -16.77 23.06
CA GLU A 437 0.59 -18.07 22.39
C GLU A 437 1.00 -18.00 20.90
N TYR A 438 0.68 -16.90 20.23
CA TYR A 438 1.07 -16.70 18.83
C TYR A 438 2.60 -16.55 18.67
N LEU A 439 3.27 -15.85 19.59
CA LEU A 439 4.74 -15.75 19.59
C LEU A 439 5.42 -17.10 19.83
N VAL A 440 4.81 -17.98 20.64
CA VAL A 440 5.27 -19.38 20.76
C VAL A 440 5.13 -20.13 19.43
N ASP A 441 4.01 -19.96 18.73
CA ASP A 441 3.83 -20.52 17.39
C ASP A 441 4.89 -20.01 16.40
N MET A 442 5.21 -18.72 16.42
CA MET A 442 6.28 -18.13 15.60
C MET A 442 7.64 -18.77 15.89
N LYS A 443 7.98 -18.94 17.16
CA LYS A 443 9.23 -19.60 17.57
C LYS A 443 9.27 -21.05 17.10
N GLY A 444 8.14 -21.76 17.15
CA GLY A 444 7.99 -23.11 16.62
C GLY A 444 8.19 -23.22 15.10
N ARG A 445 7.99 -22.12 14.36
CA ARG A 445 8.28 -22.03 12.91
C ARG A 445 9.73 -21.64 12.60
N GLY A 446 10.57 -21.43 13.62
CA GLY A 446 11.97 -21.02 13.45
C GLY A 446 12.15 -19.54 13.13
N GLN A 447 11.16 -18.68 13.42
CA GLN A 447 11.30 -17.24 13.20
C GLN A 447 12.35 -16.62 14.14
N THR A 448 13.10 -15.64 13.63
CA THR A 448 14.17 -14.98 14.39
C THR A 448 13.61 -14.17 15.57
N ALA A 449 14.45 -13.90 16.57
CA ALA A 449 14.06 -13.08 17.72
C ALA A 449 13.69 -11.65 17.31
N LEU A 450 14.43 -11.06 16.37
CA LEU A 450 14.12 -9.75 15.79
C LEU A 450 12.72 -9.72 15.19
N ARG A 451 12.37 -10.78 14.46
CA ARG A 451 11.06 -10.89 13.81
C ARG A 451 9.92 -11.06 14.80
N GLN A 452 10.15 -11.82 15.87
CA GLN A 452 9.19 -11.96 16.96
C GLN A 452 8.94 -10.62 17.65
N GLU A 453 9.99 -9.82 17.90
CA GLU A 453 9.85 -8.49 18.51
C GLU A 453 9.11 -7.51 17.59
N GLU A 454 9.42 -7.52 16.30
CA GLU A 454 8.70 -6.72 15.31
C GLU A 454 7.21 -7.05 15.27
N THR A 455 6.88 -8.35 15.22
CA THR A 455 5.49 -8.83 15.18
C THR A 455 4.77 -8.53 16.51
N ARG A 456 5.46 -8.65 17.65
CA ARG A 456 4.96 -8.24 18.96
C ARG A 456 4.57 -6.77 18.97
N ARG A 457 5.45 -5.88 18.48
CA ARG A 457 5.18 -4.43 18.42
C ARG A 457 3.98 -4.13 17.52
N ALA A 458 3.90 -4.77 16.36
CA ALA A 458 2.80 -4.57 15.42
C ALA A 458 1.43 -5.00 15.98
N LEU A 459 1.39 -6.09 16.76
CA LEU A 459 0.15 -6.70 17.27
C LEU A 459 -0.17 -6.33 18.73
N ALA A 460 0.65 -5.51 19.39
CA ALA A 460 0.57 -5.25 20.84
C ALA A 460 -0.79 -4.72 21.32
N ASN A 461 -1.46 -3.93 20.47
CA ASN A 461 -2.75 -3.30 20.78
C ASN A 461 -3.94 -4.06 20.17
N LEU A 462 -3.70 -5.20 19.52
CA LEU A 462 -4.76 -5.96 18.87
C LEU A 462 -5.49 -6.82 19.90
N HIS A 463 -6.82 -6.76 19.85
CA HIS A 463 -7.69 -7.52 20.74
C HIS A 463 -8.54 -8.51 19.96
N THR A 464 -9.08 -9.52 20.64
CA THR A 464 -10.05 -10.44 20.05
C THR A 464 -11.28 -9.67 19.57
N GLN A 465 -11.61 -9.85 18.30
CA GLN A 465 -12.83 -9.31 17.71
C GLN A 465 -13.84 -10.45 17.71
N ASN A 466 -15.11 -10.22 18.06
CA ASN A 466 -16.10 -11.29 18.10
C ASN A 466 -16.26 -11.89 16.69
N ALA A 467 -15.47 -12.92 16.39
CA ALA A 467 -15.29 -13.48 15.07
C ALA A 467 -15.39 -14.99 15.19
N LEU A 468 -16.61 -15.46 15.46
CA LEU A 468 -17.04 -16.86 15.52
C LEU A 468 -17.16 -17.39 16.96
N VAL A 469 -18.31 -17.98 17.26
CA VAL A 469 -18.64 -18.61 18.54
C VAL A 469 -17.63 -19.74 18.81
N LYS A 470 -17.04 -19.76 20.02
CA LYS A 470 -16.22 -20.87 20.52
C LYS A 470 -16.93 -22.19 20.25
N VAL A 471 -16.35 -23.06 19.43
CA VAL A 471 -16.73 -24.47 19.42
C VAL A 471 -16.10 -25.08 20.68
N ASP A 472 -16.94 -25.41 21.64
CA ASP A 472 -16.56 -26.20 22.81
C ASP A 472 -15.99 -27.54 22.32
N SER A 473 -14.69 -27.75 22.50
CA SER A 473 -14.05 -29.05 22.37
C SER A 473 -14.38 -29.90 23.60
N GLY A 474 -15.66 -30.19 23.79
CA GLY A 474 -16.20 -30.94 24.92
C GLY A 474 -16.85 -32.26 24.51
N ALA A 475 -16.22 -33.36 24.92
CA ALA A 475 -16.76 -34.73 24.96
C ALA A 475 -16.75 -35.57 23.66
N LEU A 476 -15.54 -35.92 23.17
CA LEU A 476 -15.31 -37.28 22.67
C LEU A 476 -15.30 -38.24 23.88
N THR A 477 -16.48 -38.64 24.35
CA THR A 477 -16.58 -39.81 25.23
C THR A 477 -16.17 -41.03 24.43
N THR A 478 -15.07 -41.66 24.82
CA THR A 478 -14.67 -43.00 24.38
C THR A 478 -15.70 -44.02 24.87
N GLY A 479 -16.80 -44.13 24.13
CA GLY A 479 -17.84 -45.14 24.30
C GLY A 479 -17.36 -46.48 23.79
N ARG A 480 -16.73 -47.24 24.68
CA ARG A 480 -16.39 -48.66 24.49
C ARG A 480 -17.69 -49.44 24.22
N ASN A 481 -17.86 -49.88 22.97
CA ASN A 481 -19.00 -50.67 22.51
C ASN A 481 -18.97 -52.08 23.17
N PRO A 482 -19.97 -52.48 23.99
CA PRO A 482 -20.06 -53.86 24.45
C PRO A 482 -20.68 -54.74 23.36
N GLY A 483 -19.97 -55.81 23.01
CA GLY A 483 -20.33 -56.74 21.95
C GLY A 483 -21.74 -57.30 22.07
N LYS A 484 -22.52 -57.17 20.99
CA LYS A 484 -23.76 -57.93 20.79
C LYS A 484 -23.44 -59.40 20.51
N VAL A 485 -23.69 -60.25 21.51
CA VAL A 485 -23.74 -61.70 21.39
C VAL A 485 -24.90 -62.09 20.47
N ARG A 486 -24.60 -62.68 19.31
CA ARG A 486 -25.58 -63.37 18.45
C ARG A 486 -25.99 -64.70 19.11
N LYS A 487 -27.22 -64.78 19.62
CA LYS A 487 -27.85 -66.05 20.00
C LYS A 487 -28.19 -66.85 18.73
N GLY A 488 -27.54 -68.00 18.56
CA GLY A 488 -27.95 -69.02 17.60
C GLY A 488 -29.27 -69.65 18.04
N LYS A 489 -30.23 -69.75 17.11
CA LYS A 489 -31.42 -70.58 17.26
C LYS A 489 -31.12 -71.96 16.68
N THR A 490 -31.10 -72.94 17.56
CA THR A 490 -31.16 -74.37 17.28
C THR A 490 -32.47 -74.69 16.55
N ARG A 491 -32.39 -75.34 15.39
CA ARG A 491 -33.49 -76.14 14.83
C ARG A 491 -33.02 -77.59 14.82
N ARG A 492 -33.73 -78.45 15.55
CA ARG A 492 -33.65 -79.91 15.50
C ARG A 492 -34.91 -80.41 14.82
N ILE A 493 -34.73 -81.55 14.12
CA ILE A 493 -35.65 -82.34 13.29
C ILE A 493 -35.74 -81.82 11.87
#